data_AF-A0A165K7H4-F1
#
_entry.id   AF-A0A165K7H4-F1
#
_cell.length_a   1.000
_cell.length_b   1.000
_cell.length_c   1.000
_cell.angle_alpha   90.00
_cell.angle_beta   90.00
_cell.angle_gamma   90.00
#
_symmetry.space_group_name_H-M   'P 1'
#
loop_
_entity.id
_entity.type
_entity.pdbx_description
1 polymer ?
#
loop_
_entity_poly.entity_id
_entity_poly.type
_entity_poly.pdbx_seq_one_letter_code
_entity_poly.pdbx_strand_id
1 'polypeptide(L)'
;MDGMEQLDTVISFQDGGSGLARELQRASAKTQAFKDGKTMMEGFKKISQFCDSISLPKVISDTAKQLYKRVEEDRILKGKRMDAIVAACIFIACRQGHVPRTFREICNITKVNKKALGQCYKAMEAYFRLNVSGGATSSTNRVDIHLAGSGSKASAEELIPRFCNHLGLPVSVERACVQVIVNAREQGINAGRSPLSIAGGALYFTTHLLGQAKHARDISKVANVSESTIKLVYKGFVAEKEKLVPKQWLEDGRAKWDRLPIETSK
;
A
#
# COMPACT_ATOMS: atom_id res chain seq x y z
N MET A 1 -14.32 -28.97 -0.66
CA MET A 1 -13.75 -29.74 0.46
C MET A 1 -12.42 -30.26 -0.02
N ASP A 2 -11.34 -29.62 0.38
CA ASP A 2 -10.00 -30.23 0.50
C ASP A 2 -9.13 -29.22 1.24
N GLY A 3 -9.56 -28.97 2.48
CA GLY A 3 -8.74 -28.34 3.49
C GLY A 3 -7.74 -29.38 3.93
N MET A 4 -6.50 -29.24 3.47
CA MET A 4 -5.35 -29.83 4.15
C MET A 4 -5.16 -29.07 5.48
N GLU A 5 -6.15 -29.17 6.37
CA GLU A 5 -5.93 -28.99 7.80
C GLU A 5 -5.23 -30.27 8.24
N GLN A 6 -3.91 -30.25 8.17
CA GLN A 6 -3.12 -31.11 9.04
C GLN A 6 -3.50 -30.71 10.48
N LEU A 7 -4.48 -31.43 11.04
CA LEU A 7 -4.83 -31.37 12.44
C LEU A 7 -3.64 -31.93 13.20
N ASP A 8 -2.77 -31.03 13.62
CA ASP A 8 -1.56 -31.37 14.34
C ASP A 8 -1.83 -31.25 15.84
N THR A 9 -1.60 -32.33 16.58
CA THR A 9 -1.79 -32.37 18.02
C THR A 9 -0.47 -32.03 18.70
N VAL A 10 -0.42 -30.90 19.41
CA VAL A 10 0.76 -30.53 20.20
C VAL A 10 0.81 -31.40 21.46
N ILE A 11 1.93 -32.09 21.67
CA ILE A 11 2.16 -32.91 22.87
C ILE A 11 2.24 -31.98 24.09
N SER A 12 1.33 -32.18 25.05
CA SER A 12 1.24 -31.36 26.26
C SER A 12 2.51 -31.46 27.13
N PHE A 13 2.80 -30.40 27.89
CA PHE A 13 3.95 -30.36 28.81
C PHE A 13 3.70 -31.08 30.15
N GLN A 14 2.47 -31.54 30.39
CA GLN A 14 2.08 -32.11 31.67
C GLN A 14 2.24 -33.62 31.63
N ASP A 15 3.17 -34.13 32.42
CA ASP A 15 3.59 -35.54 32.33
C ASP A 15 3.84 -36.18 33.70
N GLY A 16 3.30 -35.60 34.77
CA GLY A 16 3.42 -36.16 36.13
C GLY A 16 4.86 -36.43 36.61
N GLY A 17 5.88 -35.85 35.96
CA GLY A 17 7.30 -36.11 36.25
C GLY A 17 7.94 -37.29 35.51
N SER A 18 7.24 -37.96 34.58
CA SER A 18 7.74 -39.17 33.90
C SER A 18 8.83 -38.91 32.85
N GLY A 19 8.93 -37.68 32.33
CA GLY A 19 9.94 -37.28 31.35
C GLY A 19 9.65 -37.73 29.91
N LEU A 20 8.63 -38.58 29.74
CA LEU A 20 8.15 -39.13 28.47
C LEU A 20 7.65 -38.02 27.52
N ALA A 21 6.96 -37.01 28.03
CA ALA A 21 6.47 -35.89 27.21
C ALA A 21 7.64 -35.11 26.58
N ARG A 22 8.76 -34.98 27.29
CA ARG A 22 9.96 -34.30 26.77
C ARG A 22 10.64 -35.13 25.70
N GLU A 23 10.65 -36.46 25.84
CA GLU A 23 11.20 -37.38 24.84
C GLU A 23 10.30 -37.46 23.59
N LEU A 24 8.99 -37.55 23.78
CA LEU A 24 7.99 -37.52 22.71
C LEU A 24 8.00 -36.17 21.95
N GLN A 25 8.18 -35.05 22.64
CA GLN A 25 8.36 -33.74 21.99
C GLN A 25 9.63 -33.71 21.12
N ARG A 26 10.73 -34.31 21.59
CA ARG A 26 11.97 -34.43 20.78
C ARG A 26 11.77 -35.34 19.57
N ALA A 27 11.06 -36.45 19.73
CA ALA A 27 10.75 -37.37 18.64
C ALA A 27 9.81 -36.71 17.60
N SER A 28 8.76 -36.04 18.06
CA SER A 28 7.81 -35.32 17.20
C SER A 28 8.48 -34.15 16.46
N ALA A 29 9.33 -33.37 17.13
CA ALA A 29 10.10 -32.29 16.50
C ALA A 29 11.01 -32.79 15.36
N LYS A 30 11.44 -34.07 15.42
CA LYS A 30 12.25 -34.70 14.37
C LYS A 30 11.40 -35.08 13.16
N THR A 31 10.15 -35.51 13.38
CA THR A 31 9.19 -35.88 12.33
C THR A 31 8.53 -34.66 11.68
N GLN A 32 8.27 -33.59 12.43
CA GLN A 32 7.68 -32.33 11.94
C GLN A 32 8.66 -31.44 11.16
N ALA A 33 9.89 -31.91 10.90
CA ALA A 33 10.87 -31.19 10.10
C ALA A 33 10.52 -31.21 8.59
N PHE A 34 9.28 -30.88 8.22
CA PHE A 34 8.99 -30.37 6.88
C PHE A 34 9.64 -28.98 6.77
N LYS A 35 10.83 -28.95 6.17
CA LYS A 35 11.63 -27.73 5.95
C LYS A 35 10.82 -26.61 5.29
N ASP A 36 9.86 -26.98 4.44
CA ASP A 36 8.97 -26.05 3.73
C ASP A 36 7.91 -25.43 4.66
N GLY A 37 7.34 -26.19 5.59
CA GLY A 37 6.34 -25.70 6.55
C GLY A 37 6.91 -24.70 7.56
N LYS A 38 8.15 -24.92 8.02
CA LYS A 38 8.84 -23.98 8.92
C LYS A 38 9.11 -22.63 8.26
N THR A 39 9.52 -22.64 6.99
CA THR A 39 9.77 -21.43 6.21
C THR A 39 8.47 -20.66 5.99
N MET A 40 7.38 -21.36 5.69
CA MET A 40 6.06 -20.77 5.51
C MET A 40 5.53 -20.08 6.77
N MET A 41 5.69 -20.73 7.93
CA MET A 41 5.26 -20.20 9.22
C MET A 41 6.06 -18.95 9.62
N GLU A 42 7.36 -18.91 9.32
CA GLU A 42 8.18 -17.70 9.51
C GLU A 42 7.65 -16.54 8.64
N GLY A 43 7.20 -16.82 7.42
CA GLY A 43 6.64 -15.82 6.50
C GLY A 43 5.35 -15.22 7.01
N PHE A 44 4.44 -16.05 7.53
CA PHE A 44 3.22 -15.58 8.17
C PHE A 44 3.50 -14.70 9.39
N LYS A 45 4.48 -15.08 10.22
CA LYS A 45 4.89 -14.26 11.37
C LYS A 45 5.39 -12.88 10.93
N LYS A 46 6.23 -12.82 9.90
CA LYS A 46 6.73 -11.55 9.33
C LYS A 46 5.61 -10.70 8.73
N ILE A 47 4.67 -11.32 8.00
CA ILE A 47 3.50 -10.62 7.45
C ILE A 47 2.70 -9.97 8.58
N SER A 48 2.38 -10.71 9.64
CA SER A 48 1.67 -10.16 10.79
C SER A 48 2.43 -9.01 11.45
N GLN A 49 3.73 -9.18 11.73
CA GLN A 49 4.56 -8.12 12.31
C GLN A 49 4.57 -6.84 11.47
N PHE A 50 4.72 -6.96 10.14
CA PHE A 50 4.72 -5.80 9.26
C PHE A 50 3.33 -5.17 9.16
N CYS A 51 2.25 -5.95 9.07
CA CYS A 51 0.89 -5.43 9.06
C CYS A 51 0.56 -4.64 10.33
N ASP A 52 1.01 -5.13 11.49
CA ASP A 52 0.81 -4.46 12.78
C ASP A 52 1.55 -3.12 12.83
N SER A 53 2.78 -3.06 12.28
CA SER A 53 3.59 -1.82 12.25
C SER A 53 2.96 -0.66 11.46
N ILE A 54 2.10 -0.96 10.48
CA ILE A 54 1.34 0.03 9.69
C ILE A 54 -0.15 0.07 10.04
N SER A 55 -0.53 -0.59 11.13
CA SER A 55 -1.91 -0.64 11.62
C SER A 55 -2.89 -1.05 10.52
N LEU A 56 -2.53 -2.07 9.73
CA LEU A 56 -3.43 -2.60 8.71
C LEU A 56 -4.54 -3.44 9.37
N PRO A 57 -5.77 -3.40 8.82
CA PRO A 57 -6.84 -4.30 9.24
C PRO A 57 -6.45 -5.77 9.11
N LYS A 58 -6.93 -6.62 10.02
CA LYS A 58 -6.69 -8.08 9.99
C LYS A 58 -7.10 -8.72 8.66
N VAL A 59 -8.19 -8.23 8.06
CA VAL A 59 -8.66 -8.65 6.73
C VAL A 59 -7.54 -8.56 5.68
N ILE A 60 -6.75 -7.47 5.68
CA ILE A 60 -5.65 -7.29 4.73
C ILE A 60 -4.47 -8.21 5.07
N SER A 61 -4.19 -8.41 6.37
CA SER A 61 -3.14 -9.34 6.82
C SER A 61 -3.45 -10.77 6.39
N ASP A 62 -4.70 -11.21 6.50
CA ASP A 62 -5.11 -12.57 6.14
C ASP A 62 -5.10 -12.78 4.63
N THR A 63 -5.54 -11.79 3.85
CA THR A 63 -5.36 -11.80 2.38
C THR A 63 -3.88 -11.87 1.99
N ALA A 64 -2.99 -11.14 2.68
CA ALA A 64 -1.56 -11.21 2.42
C ALA A 64 -0.98 -12.60 2.73
N LYS A 65 -1.42 -13.26 3.80
CA LYS A 65 -1.03 -14.65 4.13
C LYS A 65 -1.54 -15.64 3.07
N GLN A 66 -2.78 -15.49 2.62
CA GLN A 66 -3.32 -16.33 1.54
C GLN A 66 -2.53 -16.17 0.24
N LEU A 67 -2.17 -14.95 -0.13
CA LEU A 67 -1.31 -14.69 -1.28
C LEU A 67 0.08 -15.31 -1.11
N TYR A 68 0.67 -15.20 0.08
CA TYR A 68 1.99 -15.79 0.37
C TYR A 68 1.96 -17.32 0.25
N LYS A 69 0.92 -17.97 0.78
CA LYS A 69 0.70 -19.42 0.65
C LYS A 69 0.71 -19.87 -0.80
N ARG A 70 -0.10 -19.21 -1.65
CA ARG A 70 -0.19 -19.53 -3.09
C ARG A 70 1.16 -19.35 -3.78
N VAL A 71 1.87 -18.26 -3.49
CA VAL A 71 3.17 -17.98 -4.14
C VAL A 71 4.25 -19.01 -3.82
N GLU A 72 4.28 -19.52 -2.59
CA GLU A 72 5.22 -20.56 -2.16
C GLU A 72 4.85 -21.94 -2.74
N GLU A 73 3.55 -22.28 -2.76
CA GLU A 73 3.05 -23.54 -3.35
C GLU A 73 3.36 -23.63 -4.85
N ASP A 74 3.10 -22.55 -5.60
CA ASP A 74 3.33 -22.47 -7.04
C ASP A 74 4.81 -22.21 -7.41
N ARG A 75 5.68 -22.01 -6.40
CA ARG A 75 7.13 -21.77 -6.54
C ARG A 75 7.51 -20.67 -7.55
N ILE A 76 6.66 -19.66 -7.72
CA ILE A 76 6.81 -18.59 -8.73
C ILE A 76 8.05 -17.73 -8.49
N LEU A 77 8.44 -17.55 -7.23
CA LEU A 77 9.51 -16.64 -6.81
C LEU A 77 10.74 -17.35 -6.26
N LYS A 78 11.03 -18.55 -6.77
CA LYS A 78 12.16 -19.36 -6.33
C LYS A 78 13.48 -18.59 -6.48
N GLY A 79 14.20 -18.42 -5.36
CA GLY A 79 15.50 -17.73 -5.30
C GLY A 79 15.45 -16.25 -4.93
N LYS A 80 14.26 -15.65 -4.74
CA LYS A 80 14.15 -14.29 -4.19
C LYS A 80 14.20 -14.32 -2.66
N ARG A 81 14.63 -13.22 -2.04
CA ARG A 81 14.64 -13.09 -0.58
C ARG A 81 13.21 -13.12 -0.04
N MET A 82 12.99 -13.87 1.01
CA MET A 82 11.71 -14.02 1.71
C MET A 82 11.06 -12.66 2.04
N ASP A 83 11.84 -11.72 2.60
CA ASP A 83 11.32 -10.40 2.98
C ASP A 83 10.79 -9.62 1.77
N ALA A 84 11.35 -9.82 0.57
CA ALA A 84 10.89 -9.19 -0.66
C ALA A 84 9.58 -9.80 -1.17
N ILE A 85 9.38 -11.10 -0.98
CA ILE A 85 8.13 -11.81 -1.28
C ILE A 85 7.04 -11.31 -0.34
N VAL A 86 7.30 -11.31 0.96
CA VAL A 86 6.39 -10.80 2.01
C VAL A 86 5.98 -9.36 1.73
N ALA A 87 6.94 -8.48 1.41
CA ALA A 87 6.67 -7.08 1.07
C ALA A 87 5.75 -6.94 -0.16
N ALA A 88 5.94 -7.78 -1.18
CA ALA A 88 5.10 -7.76 -2.39
C ALA A 88 3.68 -8.28 -2.11
N CYS A 89 3.53 -9.33 -1.30
CA CYS A 89 2.22 -9.85 -0.88
C CYS A 89 1.42 -8.79 -0.12
N ILE A 90 2.05 -8.10 0.84
CA ILE A 90 1.40 -7.01 1.60
C ILE A 90 0.96 -5.89 0.65
N PHE A 91 1.81 -5.50 -0.30
CA PHE A 91 1.49 -4.43 -1.25
C PHE A 91 0.27 -4.80 -2.13
N ILE A 92 0.21 -6.03 -2.62
CA ILE A 92 -0.92 -6.51 -3.44
C ILE A 92 -2.20 -6.58 -2.59
N ALA A 93 -2.12 -7.11 -1.37
CA ALA A 93 -3.27 -7.17 -0.46
C ALA A 93 -3.80 -5.77 -0.10
N CYS A 94 -2.91 -4.79 0.15
CA CYS A 94 -3.30 -3.40 0.38
C CYS A 94 -4.08 -2.81 -0.79
N ARG A 95 -3.64 -3.11 -2.03
CA ARG A 95 -4.29 -2.62 -3.25
C ARG A 95 -5.65 -3.29 -3.48
N GLN A 96 -5.78 -4.58 -3.18
CA GLN A 96 -7.06 -5.30 -3.23
C GLN A 96 -8.05 -4.78 -2.17
N GLY A 97 -7.56 -4.43 -0.98
CA GLY A 97 -8.39 -3.92 0.11
C GLY A 97 -8.75 -2.43 0.02
N HIS A 98 -8.51 -1.75 -1.12
CA HIS A 98 -8.72 -0.30 -1.29
C HIS A 98 -8.01 0.58 -0.25
N VAL A 99 -6.91 0.10 0.32
CA VAL A 99 -6.04 0.86 1.23
C VAL A 99 -4.67 0.99 0.58
N PRO A 100 -4.54 1.79 -0.50
CA PRO A 100 -3.30 1.85 -1.25
C PRO A 100 -2.17 2.36 -0.36
N ARG A 101 -1.06 1.63 -0.40
CA ARG A 101 0.22 1.99 0.22
C ARG A 101 1.23 2.21 -0.88
N THR A 102 2.14 3.14 -0.66
CA THR A 102 3.19 3.44 -1.62
C THR A 102 4.32 2.43 -1.48
N PHE A 103 5.05 2.18 -2.58
CA PHE A 103 6.24 1.33 -2.52
C PHE A 103 7.25 1.82 -1.48
N ARG A 104 7.38 3.14 -1.29
CA ARG A 104 8.33 3.73 -0.35
C ARG A 104 7.98 3.41 1.09
N GLU A 105 6.71 3.45 1.45
CA GLU A 105 6.24 3.08 2.79
C GLU A 105 6.55 1.62 3.10
N ILE A 106 6.20 0.71 2.19
CA ILE A 106 6.47 -0.73 2.37
C ILE A 106 7.97 -1.00 2.46
N CYS A 107 8.79 -0.36 1.60
CA CYS A 107 10.25 -0.52 1.65
C CYS A 107 10.85 -0.02 2.98
N ASN A 108 10.33 1.06 3.55
CA ASN A 108 10.83 1.61 4.81
C ASN A 108 10.61 0.63 5.97
N ILE A 109 9.50 -0.11 5.96
CA ILE A 109 9.14 -1.06 7.02
C ILE A 109 9.89 -2.38 6.85
N THR A 110 9.87 -2.94 5.65
CA THR A 110 10.44 -4.27 5.37
C THR A 110 11.95 -4.22 5.14
N LYS A 111 12.55 -3.03 5.03
CA LYS A 111 13.97 -2.79 4.70
C LYS A 111 14.40 -3.42 3.37
N VAL A 112 13.45 -3.69 2.48
CA VAL A 112 13.69 -4.25 1.16
C VAL A 112 13.98 -3.14 0.16
N ASN A 113 14.93 -3.38 -0.75
CA ASN A 113 15.25 -2.44 -1.80
C ASN A 113 14.07 -2.30 -2.80
N LYS A 114 13.74 -1.06 -3.19
CA LYS A 114 12.64 -0.73 -4.12
C LYS A 114 12.69 -1.53 -5.43
N LYS A 115 13.90 -1.79 -5.96
CA LYS A 115 14.08 -2.59 -7.19
C LYS A 115 13.64 -4.05 -6.99
N ALA A 116 14.00 -4.66 -5.85
CA ALA A 116 13.64 -6.03 -5.53
C ALA A 116 12.12 -6.17 -5.32
N LEU A 117 11.51 -5.21 -4.60
CA LEU A 117 10.06 -5.17 -4.41
C LEU A 117 9.32 -5.03 -5.75
N GLY A 118 9.78 -4.13 -6.63
CA GLY A 118 9.19 -3.96 -7.96
C GLY A 118 9.33 -5.19 -8.86
N GLN A 119 10.44 -5.93 -8.78
CA GLN A 119 10.63 -7.20 -9.49
C GLN A 119 9.74 -8.32 -8.95
N CYS A 120 9.51 -8.38 -7.63
CA CYS A 120 8.57 -9.34 -7.03
C CYS A 120 7.14 -9.01 -7.40
N TYR A 121 6.75 -7.74 -7.29
CA TYR A 121 5.44 -7.24 -7.65
C TYR A 121 5.07 -7.57 -9.10
N LYS A 122 5.94 -7.25 -10.08
CA LYS A 122 5.68 -7.55 -11.50
C LYS A 122 5.53 -9.05 -11.77
N ALA A 123 6.35 -9.88 -11.12
CA ALA A 123 6.28 -11.33 -11.28
C ALA A 123 4.97 -11.90 -10.71
N MET A 124 4.55 -11.44 -9.53
CA MET A 124 3.26 -11.82 -8.93
C MET A 124 2.07 -11.30 -9.74
N GLU A 125 2.11 -10.03 -10.17
CA GLU A 125 1.05 -9.42 -10.99
C GLU A 125 0.88 -10.16 -12.32
N ALA A 126 1.98 -10.53 -12.99
CA ALA A 126 1.92 -11.34 -14.20
C ALA A 126 1.27 -12.70 -13.94
N TYR A 127 1.67 -13.39 -12.86
CA TYR A 127 1.13 -14.70 -12.50
C TYR A 127 -0.37 -14.64 -12.17
N PHE A 128 -0.78 -13.77 -11.25
CA PHE A 128 -2.17 -13.67 -10.83
C PHE A 128 -3.09 -13.17 -11.95
N ARG A 129 -2.60 -12.31 -12.86
CA ARG A 129 -3.36 -11.89 -14.05
C ARG A 129 -3.56 -13.04 -15.04
N LEU A 130 -2.57 -13.89 -15.24
CA LEU A 130 -2.69 -15.06 -16.13
C LEU A 130 -3.71 -16.07 -15.61
N ASN A 131 -3.76 -16.29 -14.29
CA ASN A 131 -4.75 -17.20 -13.68
C ASN A 131 -6.19 -16.66 -13.69
N VAL A 132 -6.39 -15.35 -13.94
CA VAL A 132 -7.73 -14.79 -14.17
C VAL A 132 -8.24 -15.11 -15.58
N SER A 133 -7.34 -15.25 -16.58
CA SER A 133 -7.70 -15.48 -17.98
C SER A 133 -7.55 -16.93 -18.47
N GLY A 134 -6.76 -17.78 -17.82
CA GLY A 134 -6.54 -19.17 -18.22
C GLY A 134 -7.05 -20.16 -17.17
N GLY A 135 -8.15 -20.86 -17.47
CA GLY A 135 -8.49 -22.10 -16.77
C GLY A 135 -9.94 -22.23 -16.29
N ALA A 136 -10.76 -22.87 -17.11
CA ALA A 136 -11.95 -23.58 -16.68
C ALA A 136 -11.50 -24.86 -15.95
N THR A 137 -11.38 -24.81 -14.61
CA THR A 137 -11.50 -25.95 -13.67
C THR A 137 -11.18 -25.47 -12.26
N SER A 138 -11.99 -25.91 -11.29
CA SER A 138 -11.84 -25.72 -9.83
C SER A 138 -12.54 -24.49 -9.23
N SER A 139 -13.77 -24.76 -8.83
CA SER A 139 -14.83 -23.87 -8.33
C SER A 139 -14.81 -23.66 -6.82
N THR A 140 -13.70 -23.20 -6.21
CA THR A 140 -13.79 -22.71 -4.82
C THR A 140 -12.81 -21.57 -4.55
N ASN A 141 -13.35 -20.39 -4.24
CA ASN A 141 -12.65 -19.21 -3.74
C ASN A 141 -11.81 -18.40 -4.77
N ARG A 142 -12.46 -18.01 -5.88
CA ARG A 142 -11.99 -16.91 -6.72
C ARG A 142 -12.07 -15.63 -5.89
N VAL A 143 -10.91 -15.17 -5.41
CA VAL A 143 -10.78 -13.78 -5.00
C VAL A 143 -10.78 -13.02 -6.31
N ASP A 144 -11.86 -12.31 -6.62
CA ASP A 144 -11.92 -11.47 -7.81
C ASP A 144 -10.89 -10.36 -7.62
N ILE A 145 -9.69 -10.60 -8.14
CA ILE A 145 -8.61 -9.63 -8.15
C ILE A 145 -9.01 -8.59 -9.20
N HIS A 146 -9.85 -7.63 -8.80
CA HIS A 146 -10.04 -6.36 -9.48
C HIS A 146 -8.75 -5.53 -9.31
N LEU A 147 -7.63 -6.03 -9.82
CA LEU A 147 -6.39 -5.27 -9.95
C LEU A 147 -6.59 -4.34 -11.13
N ALA A 148 -7.33 -3.25 -10.88
CA ALA A 148 -7.65 -2.23 -11.86
C ALA A 148 -6.37 -1.80 -12.60
N GLY A 149 -6.26 -2.20 -13.86
CA GLY A 149 -5.25 -1.73 -14.80
C GLY A 149 -3.81 -2.17 -14.51
N SER A 150 -3.30 -2.99 -15.42
CA SER A 150 -1.89 -3.19 -15.73
C SER A 150 -1.05 -1.93 -15.45
N GLY A 151 -0.26 -1.93 -14.37
CA GLY A 151 0.67 -0.84 -14.07
C GLY A 151 0.09 0.46 -13.51
N SER A 152 -1.15 0.48 -13.03
CA SER A 152 -1.72 1.68 -12.38
C SER A 152 -0.94 1.99 -11.10
N LYS A 153 -0.04 2.98 -11.19
CA LYS A 153 0.57 3.62 -10.03
C LYS A 153 -0.58 4.13 -9.16
N ALA A 154 -0.51 3.94 -7.83
CA ALA A 154 -1.52 4.47 -6.90
C ALA A 154 -1.92 5.88 -7.33
N SER A 155 -3.21 6.09 -7.55
CA SER A 155 -3.69 7.35 -8.12
C SER A 155 -3.51 8.44 -7.07
N ALA A 156 -3.21 9.67 -7.50
CA ALA A 156 -2.91 10.75 -6.56
C ALA A 156 -4.08 11.01 -5.60
N GLU A 157 -5.31 10.83 -6.08
CA GLU A 157 -6.57 10.96 -5.36
C GLU A 157 -6.68 9.97 -4.20
N GLU A 158 -6.24 8.72 -4.38
CA GLU A 158 -6.35 7.67 -3.37
C GLU A 158 -5.43 7.90 -2.15
N LEU A 159 -4.39 8.73 -2.32
CA LEU A 159 -3.44 9.06 -1.26
C LEU A 159 -3.91 10.21 -0.37
N ILE A 160 -4.81 11.07 -0.89
CA ILE A 160 -5.25 12.30 -0.22
C ILE A 160 -5.94 12.05 1.13
N PRO A 161 -6.91 11.12 1.27
CA PRO A 161 -7.62 10.93 2.54
C PRO A 161 -6.67 10.67 3.71
N ARG A 162 -5.67 9.82 3.47
CA ARG A 162 -4.65 9.50 4.47
C ARG A 162 -3.73 10.68 4.77
N PHE A 163 -3.30 11.43 3.76
CA PHE A 163 -2.44 12.59 3.96
C PHE A 163 -3.17 13.70 4.72
N CYS A 164 -4.44 13.94 4.41
CA CYS A 164 -5.31 14.86 5.14
C CYS A 164 -5.46 14.45 6.60
N ASN A 165 -5.70 13.16 6.87
CA ASN A 165 -5.80 12.64 8.23
C ASN A 165 -4.52 12.87 9.04
N HIS A 166 -3.35 12.62 8.45
CA HIS A 166 -2.08 12.86 9.15
C HIS A 166 -1.78 14.34 9.39
N LEU A 167 -2.26 15.23 8.52
CA LEU A 167 -2.09 16.69 8.65
C LEU A 167 -3.17 17.35 9.51
N GLY A 168 -4.18 16.60 9.96
CA GLY A 168 -5.33 17.12 10.71
C GLY A 168 -6.18 18.08 9.89
N LEU A 169 -6.39 17.79 8.59
CA LEU A 169 -7.20 18.61 7.70
C LEU A 169 -8.67 18.15 7.70
N PRO A 170 -9.63 19.07 7.56
CA PRO A 170 -11.04 18.72 7.52
C PRO A 170 -11.41 18.02 6.20
N VAL A 171 -12.46 17.20 6.24
CA VAL A 171 -13.00 16.46 5.08
C VAL A 171 -13.39 17.39 3.92
N SER A 172 -13.75 18.65 4.22
CA SER A 172 -14.03 19.67 3.20
C SER A 172 -12.80 19.98 2.32
N VAL A 173 -11.61 20.05 2.92
CA VAL A 173 -10.34 20.28 2.21
C VAL A 173 -9.92 19.02 1.45
N GLU A 174 -10.16 17.85 2.03
CA GLU A 174 -9.90 16.56 1.37
C GLU A 174 -10.69 16.42 0.07
N ARG A 175 -12.01 16.60 0.12
CA ARG A 175 -12.89 16.53 -1.06
C ARG A 175 -12.51 17.54 -2.12
N ALA A 176 -12.22 18.77 -1.70
CA ALA A 176 -11.75 19.81 -2.60
C ALA A 176 -10.42 19.43 -3.27
N CYS A 177 -9.49 18.87 -2.52
CA CYS A 177 -8.18 18.49 -3.04
C CYS A 177 -8.30 17.36 -4.07
N VAL A 178 -9.13 16.35 -3.80
CA VAL A 178 -9.43 15.29 -4.77
C VAL A 178 -10.02 15.88 -6.05
N GLN A 179 -10.98 16.81 -5.95
CA GLN A 179 -11.56 17.45 -7.13
C GLN A 179 -10.53 18.25 -7.94
N VAL A 180 -9.64 19.00 -7.28
CA VAL A 180 -8.54 19.72 -7.95
C VAL A 180 -7.62 18.76 -8.71
N ILE A 181 -7.33 17.58 -8.14
CA ILE A 181 -6.49 16.56 -8.80
C ILE A 181 -7.19 15.97 -10.03
N VAL A 182 -8.49 15.70 -9.94
CA VAL A 182 -9.28 15.20 -11.08
C VAL A 182 -9.29 16.22 -12.20
N ASN A 183 -9.60 17.49 -11.89
CA ASN A 183 -9.59 18.58 -12.87
C ASN A 183 -8.20 18.75 -13.50
N ALA A 184 -7.13 18.66 -12.70
CA ALA A 184 -5.76 18.73 -13.21
C ALA A 184 -5.43 17.60 -14.17
N ARG A 185 -5.90 16.38 -13.87
CA ARG A 185 -5.69 15.19 -14.70
C ARG A 185 -6.39 15.34 -16.05
N GLU A 186 -7.63 15.83 -16.06
CA GLU A 186 -8.40 16.07 -17.29
C GLU A 186 -7.75 17.12 -18.18
N GLN A 187 -7.17 18.17 -17.58
CA GLN A 187 -6.47 19.24 -18.29
C GLN A 187 -5.02 18.90 -18.63
N GLY A 188 -4.51 17.71 -18.25
CA GLY A 188 -3.12 17.31 -18.49
C GLY A 188 -2.09 18.13 -17.70
N ILE A 189 -2.50 18.85 -16.66
CA ILE A 189 -1.64 19.70 -15.85
C ILE A 189 -0.69 18.82 -15.03
N ASN A 190 0.61 19.13 -15.08
CA ASN A 190 1.65 18.34 -14.43
C ASN A 190 1.72 16.86 -14.89
N ALA A 191 1.26 16.57 -16.12
CA ALA A 191 1.38 15.25 -16.73
C ALA A 191 2.85 14.77 -16.75
N GLY A 192 3.05 13.48 -16.45
CA GLY A 192 4.38 12.85 -16.37
C GLY A 192 5.07 12.92 -15.00
N ARG A 193 4.53 13.67 -14.04
CA ARG A 193 5.05 13.65 -12.65
C ARG A 193 4.54 12.46 -11.86
N SER A 194 5.25 12.13 -10.78
CA SER A 194 4.87 11.05 -9.87
C SER A 194 3.54 11.39 -9.16
N PRO A 195 2.61 10.43 -8.98
CA PRO A 195 1.36 10.66 -8.24
C PRO A 195 1.56 11.22 -6.82
N LEU A 196 2.65 10.82 -6.15
CA LEU A 196 3.03 11.35 -4.84
C LEU A 196 3.34 12.86 -4.88
N SER A 197 4.02 13.29 -5.93
CA SER A 197 4.37 14.70 -6.14
C SER A 197 3.13 15.52 -6.48
N ILE A 198 2.24 14.97 -7.31
CA ILE A 198 0.95 15.57 -7.67
C ILE A 198 0.09 15.73 -6.40
N ALA A 199 -0.06 14.68 -5.60
CA ALA A 199 -0.80 14.71 -4.34
C ALA A 199 -0.25 15.75 -3.36
N GLY A 200 1.08 15.77 -3.15
CA GLY A 200 1.72 16.75 -2.25
C GLY A 200 1.56 18.20 -2.72
N GLY A 201 1.74 18.47 -4.02
CA GLY A 201 1.54 19.80 -4.59
C GLY A 201 0.09 20.25 -4.58
N ALA A 202 -0.85 19.34 -4.83
CA ALA A 202 -2.29 19.63 -4.84
C ALA A 202 -2.79 19.92 -3.43
N LEU A 203 -2.25 19.22 -2.43
CA LEU A 203 -2.56 19.46 -1.03
C LEU A 203 -2.02 20.81 -0.58
N TYR A 204 -0.80 21.16 -0.96
CA TYR A 204 -0.24 22.49 -0.69
C TYR A 204 -1.09 23.58 -1.35
N PHE A 205 -1.46 23.44 -2.63
CA PHE A 205 -2.35 24.38 -3.32
C PHE A 205 -3.70 24.54 -2.62
N THR A 206 -4.37 23.42 -2.31
CA THR A 206 -5.76 23.42 -1.80
C THR A 206 -5.85 23.92 -0.36
N THR A 207 -4.86 23.59 0.48
CA THR A 207 -4.81 24.06 1.88
C THR A 207 -4.69 25.57 1.97
N HIS A 208 -3.84 26.17 1.12
CA HIS A 208 -3.71 27.63 1.02
C HIS A 208 -4.96 28.28 0.43
N LEU A 209 -5.53 27.71 -0.64
CA LEU A 209 -6.74 28.22 -1.28
C LEU A 209 -7.92 28.33 -0.30
N LEU A 210 -8.12 27.32 0.54
CA LEU A 210 -9.21 27.24 1.52
C LEU A 210 -8.90 27.90 2.87
N GLY A 211 -7.69 28.47 3.06
CA GLY A 211 -7.29 29.15 4.29
C GLY A 211 -6.91 28.23 5.46
N GLN A 212 -6.65 26.96 5.20
CA GLN A 212 -6.15 25.96 6.16
C GLN A 212 -4.68 25.67 5.87
N ALA A 213 -3.88 26.72 5.73
CA ALA A 213 -2.50 26.65 5.24
C ALA A 213 -1.64 25.67 6.04
N LYS A 214 -0.91 24.81 5.31
CA LYS A 214 0.10 23.91 5.87
C LYS A 214 1.46 24.22 5.26
N HIS A 215 2.52 24.05 6.04
CA HIS A 215 3.87 24.26 5.54
C HIS A 215 4.26 23.12 4.59
N ALA A 216 5.03 23.46 3.54
CA ALA A 216 5.56 22.46 2.61
C ALA A 216 6.41 21.39 3.32
N ARG A 217 7.08 21.76 4.42
CA ARG A 217 7.83 20.85 5.32
C ARG A 217 6.96 19.73 5.88
N ASP A 218 5.75 20.05 6.32
CA ASP A 218 4.86 19.07 6.94
C ASP A 218 4.29 18.14 5.88
N ILE A 219 3.88 18.69 4.74
CA ILE A 219 3.40 17.90 3.59
C ILE A 219 4.52 17.00 3.05
N SER A 220 5.76 17.50 2.99
CA SER A 220 6.95 16.74 2.57
C SER A 220 7.17 15.50 3.41
N LYS A 221 7.06 15.61 4.73
CA LYS A 221 7.18 14.47 5.67
C LYS A 221 6.12 13.40 5.41
N VAL A 222 4.88 13.81 5.17
CA VAL A 222 3.74 12.90 4.98
C VAL A 222 3.78 12.24 3.60
N ALA A 223 4.00 13.01 2.54
CA ALA A 223 4.04 12.51 1.17
C ALA A 223 5.36 11.79 0.83
N ASN A 224 6.40 11.93 1.66
CA ASN A 224 7.76 11.46 1.39
C ASN A 224 8.32 11.98 0.04
N VAL A 225 8.10 13.26 -0.23
CA VAL A 225 8.54 13.98 -1.44
C VAL A 225 9.27 15.26 -1.01
N SER A 226 10.32 15.66 -1.74
CA SER A 226 11.07 16.87 -1.37
C SER A 226 10.20 18.14 -1.46
N GLU A 227 10.48 19.12 -0.59
CA GLU A 227 9.80 20.42 -0.62
C GLU A 227 9.94 21.09 -1.99
N SER A 228 11.12 21.03 -2.60
CA SER A 228 11.36 21.56 -3.96
C SER A 228 10.44 20.94 -5.01
N THR A 229 10.14 19.64 -4.89
CA THR A 229 9.24 18.94 -5.81
C THR A 229 7.79 19.37 -5.58
N ILE A 230 7.37 19.52 -4.32
CA ILE A 230 6.03 20.02 -3.97
C ILE A 230 5.83 21.43 -4.57
N LYS A 231 6.83 22.31 -4.39
CA LYS A 231 6.85 23.67 -4.93
C LYS A 231 6.80 23.69 -6.45
N LEU A 232 7.55 22.82 -7.12
CA LEU A 232 7.53 22.70 -8.58
C LEU A 232 6.15 22.30 -9.11
N VAL A 233 5.46 21.37 -8.43
CA VAL A 233 4.09 20.96 -8.77
C VAL A 233 3.10 22.09 -8.49
N TYR A 234 3.25 22.76 -7.35
CA TYR A 234 2.45 23.92 -6.97
C TYR A 234 2.52 25.04 -8.02
N LYS A 235 3.70 25.38 -8.53
CA LYS A 235 3.85 26.38 -9.60
C LYS A 235 3.01 26.04 -10.84
N GLY A 236 2.96 24.76 -11.23
CA GLY A 236 2.09 24.30 -12.32
C GLY A 236 0.61 24.49 -12.01
N PHE A 237 0.18 24.23 -10.77
CA PHE A 237 -1.21 24.46 -10.36
C PHE A 237 -1.57 25.95 -10.29
N VAL A 238 -0.65 26.81 -9.86
CA VAL A 238 -0.88 28.27 -9.82
C VAL A 238 -1.02 28.85 -11.22
N ALA A 239 -0.23 28.37 -12.19
CA ALA A 239 -0.26 28.85 -13.58
C ALA A 239 -1.64 28.63 -14.23
N GLU A 240 -2.31 27.53 -13.89
CA GLU A 240 -3.61 27.15 -14.46
C GLU A 240 -4.74 27.15 -13.43
N LYS A 241 -4.59 27.95 -12.36
CA LYS A 241 -5.49 27.96 -11.20
C LYS A 241 -6.97 28.17 -11.58
N GLU A 242 -7.25 28.98 -12.60
CA GLU A 242 -8.59 29.29 -13.08
C GLU A 242 -9.32 28.10 -13.70
N LYS A 243 -8.58 27.15 -14.28
CA LYS A 243 -9.15 25.92 -14.86
C LYS A 243 -9.37 24.83 -13.82
N LEU A 244 -8.60 24.88 -12.73
CA LEU A 244 -8.59 23.85 -11.68
C LEU A 244 -9.68 24.07 -10.64
N VAL A 245 -9.96 25.33 -10.30
CA VAL A 245 -10.89 25.69 -9.22
C VAL A 245 -12.27 25.98 -9.81
N PRO A 246 -13.33 25.27 -9.39
CA PRO A 246 -14.68 25.58 -9.80
C PRO A 246 -15.06 27.03 -9.42
N LYS A 247 -15.68 27.76 -10.35
CA LYS A 247 -16.11 29.17 -10.14
C LYS A 247 -17.00 29.34 -8.90
N GLN A 248 -17.84 28.34 -8.62
CA GLN A 248 -18.70 28.27 -7.43
C GLN A 248 -17.93 28.45 -6.11
N TRP A 249 -16.69 27.96 -6.02
CA TRP A 249 -15.93 28.07 -4.76
C TRP A 249 -15.48 29.51 -4.46
N LEU A 250 -15.29 30.33 -5.51
CA LEU A 250 -14.97 31.74 -5.37
C LEU A 250 -16.22 32.53 -5.01
N GLU A 251 -17.35 32.23 -5.66
CA GLU A 251 -18.65 32.84 -5.40
C GLU A 251 -19.13 32.59 -3.97
N ASP A 252 -18.96 31.37 -3.47
CA ASP A 252 -19.27 30.99 -2.08
C ASP A 252 -18.28 31.58 -1.04
N GLY A 253 -17.23 32.28 -1.49
CA GLY A 253 -16.18 32.82 -0.61
C GLY A 253 -15.30 31.78 0.07
N ARG A 254 -15.43 30.50 -0.30
CA ARG A 254 -14.70 29.36 0.27
C ARG A 254 -13.23 29.36 -0.18
N ALA A 255 -12.98 29.74 -1.43
CA ALA A 255 -11.66 29.84 -2.02
C ALA A 255 -11.27 31.32 -2.25
N LYS A 256 -10.04 31.70 -1.89
CA LYS A 256 -9.50 33.05 -2.15
C LYS A 256 -8.13 32.98 -2.82
N TRP A 257 -7.96 33.71 -3.91
CA TRP A 257 -6.69 33.75 -4.65
C TRP A 257 -5.56 34.40 -3.86
N ASP A 258 -5.87 35.40 -3.04
CA ASP A 258 -4.88 36.18 -2.28
C ASP A 258 -4.14 35.35 -1.23
N ARG A 259 -4.70 34.20 -0.85
CA ARG A 259 -4.09 33.28 0.12
C ARG A 259 -2.99 32.41 -0.47
N LEU A 260 -2.86 32.37 -1.80
CA LEU A 260 -1.85 31.55 -2.45
C LEU A 260 -0.45 32.16 -2.24
N PRO A 261 0.51 31.40 -1.70
CA PRO A 261 1.88 31.87 -1.57
C PRO A 261 2.47 32.29 -2.92
N ILE A 262 2.92 33.55 -3.00
CA ILE A 262 3.69 34.06 -4.14
C ILE A 262 5.13 33.58 -3.94
N GLU A 263 5.47 32.42 -4.50
CA GLU A 263 6.85 31.94 -4.44
C GLU A 263 7.71 32.69 -5.45
N THR A 264 8.48 33.67 -4.97
CA THR A 264 9.58 34.26 -5.73
C THR A 264 10.63 33.17 -6.01
N SER A 265 10.99 33.02 -7.27
CA SER A 265 12.06 32.11 -7.69
C SER A 265 13.38 32.68 -7.17
N LYS A 266 13.92 32.07 -6.11
CA LYS A 266 15.35 32.11 -5.83
C LYS A 266 15.94 30.74 -6.09
#